data_AF-A0A7C7WA78-F1
#
_entry.id   AF-A0A7C7WA78-F1
#
_cell.length_a   1.000
_cell.length_b   1.000
_cell.length_c   1.000
_cell.angle_alpha   90.00
_cell.angle_beta   90.00
_cell.angle_gamma   90.00
#
_symmetry.space_group_name_H-M   'P 1'
#
loop_
_entity.id
_entity.type
_entity.pdbx_description
1 polymer ?
#
loop_
_entity_poly.entity_id
_entity_poly.type
_entity_poly.pdbx_seq_one_letter_code
_entity_poly.pdbx_strand_id
1 'polypeptide(L)'
;GSDQWGNITAGIDMIRRRKAAPAHGLTVPLMTRADGAKFGKTADGAVWLDAARTLPYELHQYFVNVEDRDVERFLLHLTLLPVDEVASVMVDHGRAPESRVAQERLADEVCTLVHGEPETARARLAAAGLFGGEPPTGEVLEALRGIVPETSVTAGGLAGEESLVDVLVASGLCGSRGDARRTLAGGGVSVNGVR
;
A
#
# COMPACT_ATOMS: atom_id res chain seq x y z
N GLY A 1 -22.96 -6.04 -4.53
CA GLY A 1 -23.01 -5.59 -3.12
C GLY A 1 -24.42 -5.73 -2.58
N SER A 2 -24.60 -5.51 -1.28
CA SER A 2 -25.92 -5.57 -0.62
C SER A 2 -26.90 -4.53 -1.14
N ASP A 3 -26.39 -3.44 -1.71
CA ASP A 3 -27.11 -2.37 -2.41
C ASP A 3 -27.84 -2.83 -3.69
N GLN A 4 -27.48 -3.99 -4.25
CA GLN A 4 -28.04 -4.49 -5.51
C GLN A 4 -29.25 -5.43 -5.33
N TRP A 5 -29.72 -5.67 -4.10
CA TRP A 5 -30.79 -6.65 -3.84
C TRP A 5 -32.07 -6.39 -4.64
N GLY A 6 -32.50 -5.12 -4.74
CA GLY A 6 -33.69 -4.74 -5.51
C GLY A 6 -33.55 -5.08 -7.00
N ASN A 7 -32.40 -4.78 -7.60
CA ASN A 7 -32.13 -5.08 -9.00
C ASN A 7 -32.06 -6.60 -9.26
N ILE A 8 -31.43 -7.35 -8.35
CA ILE A 8 -31.31 -8.81 -8.44
C ILE A 8 -32.70 -9.48 -8.40
N THR A 9 -33.54 -9.10 -7.42
CA THR A 9 -34.88 -9.68 -7.28
C THR A 9 -35.81 -9.32 -8.44
N ALA A 10 -35.70 -8.11 -8.99
CA ALA A 10 -36.39 -7.72 -10.22
C ALA A 10 -35.97 -8.61 -11.41
N GLY A 11 -34.68 -8.92 -11.53
CA GLY A 11 -34.16 -9.85 -12.55
C GLY A 11 -34.70 -11.27 -12.40
N ILE A 12 -34.78 -11.79 -11.16
CA ILE A 12 -35.34 -13.12 -10.86
C ILE A 12 -36.81 -13.18 -11.30
N ASP A 13 -37.62 -12.18 -10.97
CA ASP A 13 -39.02 -12.13 -11.39
C ASP A 13 -39.16 -12.04 -12.91
N MET A 14 -38.30 -11.27 -13.57
CA MET A 14 -38.28 -11.18 -15.03
C MET A 14 -37.97 -12.54 -15.69
N ILE A 15 -36.97 -13.28 -15.19
CA ILE A 15 -36.62 -14.63 -15.70
C ILE A 15 -37.81 -15.57 -15.55
N ARG A 16 -38.46 -15.56 -14.39
CA ARG A 16 -39.66 -16.37 -14.13
C ARG A 16 -40.77 -16.05 -15.14
N ARG A 17 -41.06 -14.77 -15.39
CA ARG A 17 -42.13 -14.34 -16.30
C ARG A 17 -41.84 -14.64 -17.78
N ARG A 18 -40.59 -14.52 -18.20
CA ARG A 18 -40.20 -14.63 -19.62
C ARG A 18 -39.83 -16.04 -20.04
N LYS A 19 -39.24 -16.81 -19.14
CA LYS A 19 -38.66 -18.13 -19.45
C LYS A 19 -39.28 -19.27 -18.65
N ALA A 20 -40.22 -18.97 -17.74
CA ALA A 20 -40.81 -19.95 -16.82
C ALA A 20 -39.77 -20.79 -16.06
N ALA A 21 -38.59 -20.21 -15.81
CA ALA A 21 -37.45 -20.88 -15.19
C ALA A 21 -37.14 -20.27 -13.82
N PRO A 22 -36.64 -21.08 -12.85
CA PRO A 22 -36.16 -20.56 -11.58
C PRO A 22 -34.83 -19.82 -11.75
N ALA A 23 -34.59 -18.84 -10.89
CA ALA A 23 -33.31 -18.16 -10.73
C ALA A 23 -33.09 -17.84 -9.26
N HIS A 24 -31.82 -17.76 -8.85
CA HIS A 24 -31.40 -17.46 -7.49
C HIS A 24 -30.54 -16.20 -7.48
N GLY A 25 -30.56 -15.48 -6.37
CA GLY A 25 -29.76 -14.29 -6.16
C GLY A 25 -29.01 -14.38 -4.84
N LEU A 26 -27.78 -13.90 -4.84
CA LEU A 26 -26.95 -13.79 -3.66
C LEU A 26 -26.34 -12.40 -3.64
N THR A 27 -26.34 -11.77 -2.46
CA THR A 27 -25.63 -10.54 -2.22
C THR A 27 -24.53 -10.78 -1.19
N VAL A 28 -23.48 -9.98 -1.32
CA VAL A 28 -22.37 -9.93 -0.36
C VAL A 28 -22.49 -8.65 0.47
N PRO A 29 -22.09 -8.67 1.76
CA PRO A 29 -22.15 -7.49 2.62
C PRO A 29 -21.27 -6.36 2.07
N LEU A 30 -21.67 -5.11 2.32
CA LEU A 30 -20.80 -3.97 2.06
C LEU A 30 -19.61 -4.01 3.03
N MET A 31 -18.41 -3.84 2.49
CA MET A 31 -17.21 -3.76 3.31
C MET A 31 -17.17 -2.42 4.05
N THR A 32 -16.96 -2.52 5.35
CA THR A 32 -16.75 -1.40 6.27
C THR A 32 -15.49 -1.66 7.05
N ARG A 33 -14.88 -0.58 7.56
CA ARG A 33 -13.84 -0.66 8.59
C ARG A 33 -14.52 -0.62 9.95
N ALA A 34 -13.87 -1.17 10.96
CA ALA A 34 -14.45 -1.20 12.30
C ALA A 34 -14.52 0.18 12.98
N ASP A 35 -13.88 1.22 12.42
CA ASP A 35 -14.06 2.63 12.81
C ASP A 35 -15.36 3.25 12.22
N GLY A 36 -16.10 2.49 11.41
CA GLY A 36 -17.30 2.94 10.71
C GLY A 36 -17.03 3.65 9.38
N ALA A 37 -15.76 3.84 9.00
CA ALA A 37 -15.40 4.39 7.71
C ALA A 37 -15.71 3.39 6.58
N LYS A 38 -15.98 3.94 5.38
CA LYS A 38 -16.15 3.12 4.18
C LYS A 38 -14.80 2.53 3.78
N PHE A 39 -14.80 1.24 3.44
CA PHE A 39 -13.65 0.56 2.87
C PHE A 39 -13.21 1.25 1.56
N GLY A 40 -11.90 1.38 1.35
CA GLY A 40 -11.32 1.95 0.14
C GLY A 40 -11.32 3.48 0.09
N LYS A 41 -11.62 4.17 1.21
CA LYS A 41 -11.40 5.61 1.35
C LYS A 41 -10.20 5.89 2.25
N THR A 42 -9.22 6.61 1.71
CA THR A 42 -8.10 7.20 2.44
C THR A 42 -8.33 8.71 2.63
N ALA A 43 -7.44 9.38 3.37
CA ALA A 43 -7.45 10.84 3.47
C ALA A 43 -7.32 11.51 2.09
N ASP A 44 -6.60 10.86 1.17
CA ASP A 44 -6.28 11.39 -0.16
C ASP A 44 -7.28 10.97 -1.26
N GLY A 45 -8.26 10.11 -0.93
CA GLY A 45 -9.34 9.75 -1.84
C GLY A 45 -9.63 8.26 -1.90
N ALA A 46 -9.92 7.76 -3.10
CA ALA A 46 -10.21 6.35 -3.34
C ALA A 46 -8.94 5.56 -3.64
N VAL A 47 -8.89 4.31 -3.17
CA VAL A 47 -7.85 3.34 -3.55
C VAL A 47 -8.24 2.71 -4.89
N TRP A 48 -7.45 2.95 -5.93
CA TRP A 48 -7.70 2.45 -7.28
C TRP A 48 -6.92 1.15 -7.54
N LEU A 49 -7.45 0.32 -8.44
CA LEU A 49 -6.73 -0.86 -8.95
C LEU A 49 -5.80 -0.52 -10.12
N ASP A 50 -5.95 0.68 -10.69
CA ASP A 50 -5.09 1.15 -11.77
C ASP A 50 -3.78 1.69 -11.19
N ALA A 51 -2.66 1.09 -11.58
CA ALA A 51 -1.33 1.42 -11.09
C ALA A 51 -0.91 2.88 -11.38
N ALA A 52 -1.51 3.54 -12.38
CA ALA A 52 -1.23 4.95 -12.68
C ALA A 52 -1.98 5.91 -11.72
N ARG A 53 -2.94 5.40 -10.94
CA ARG A 53 -3.79 6.20 -10.05
C ARG A 53 -3.55 5.90 -8.57
N THR A 54 -3.21 4.65 -8.27
CA THR A 54 -2.69 4.23 -6.98
C THR A 54 -1.54 3.29 -7.28
N LEU A 55 -0.32 3.68 -6.91
CA LEU A 55 0.86 2.88 -7.18
C LEU A 55 0.73 1.51 -6.48
N PRO A 56 1.29 0.42 -7.02
CA PRO A 56 1.28 -0.89 -6.37
C PRO A 56 1.82 -0.84 -4.93
N TYR A 57 2.82 0.00 -4.68
CA TYR A 57 3.32 0.30 -3.35
C TYR A 57 2.27 0.94 -2.44
N GLU A 58 1.52 1.93 -2.92
CA GLU A 58 0.47 2.60 -2.14
C GLU A 58 -0.69 1.64 -1.83
N LEU A 59 -1.07 0.80 -2.80
CA LEU A 59 -2.07 -0.25 -2.59
C LEU A 59 -1.59 -1.24 -1.52
N HIS A 60 -0.35 -1.71 -1.63
CA HIS A 60 0.26 -2.61 -0.65
C HIS A 60 0.27 -1.98 0.74
N GLN A 61 0.77 -0.75 0.86
CA GLN A 61 0.81 -0.02 2.13
C GLN A 61 -0.58 0.27 2.70
N TYR A 62 -1.61 0.48 1.87
CA TYR A 62 -2.98 0.60 2.36
C TYR A 62 -3.42 -0.65 3.14
N PHE A 63 -3.09 -1.85 2.65
CA PHE A 63 -3.40 -3.10 3.33
C PHE A 63 -2.49 -3.40 4.51
N VAL A 64 -1.19 -3.06 4.41
CA VAL A 64 -0.26 -3.15 5.55
C VAL A 64 -0.78 -2.33 6.74
N ASN A 65 -1.44 -1.20 6.49
CA ASN A 65 -1.98 -0.31 7.52
C ASN A 65 -3.37 -0.68 8.03
N VAL A 66 -3.93 -1.83 7.63
CA VAL A 66 -5.22 -2.32 8.16
C VAL A 66 -5.13 -2.61 9.66
N GLU A 67 -6.20 -2.29 10.38
CA GLU A 67 -6.28 -2.53 11.82
C GLU A 67 -6.44 -4.01 12.13
N ASP A 68 -5.88 -4.45 13.27
CA ASP A 68 -5.94 -5.86 13.71
C ASP A 68 -7.37 -6.41 13.77
N ARG A 69 -8.34 -5.57 14.15
CA ARG A 69 -9.76 -5.96 14.24
C ARG A 69 -10.43 -6.20 12.89
N ASP A 70 -9.82 -5.78 11.79
CA ASP A 70 -10.36 -5.89 10.44
C ASP A 70 -9.60 -6.93 9.59
N VAL A 71 -8.34 -7.22 9.92
CA VAL A 71 -7.43 -7.99 9.04
C VAL A 71 -7.92 -9.40 8.74
N GLU A 72 -8.45 -10.14 9.73
CA GLU A 72 -8.98 -11.50 9.52
C GLU A 72 -10.16 -11.48 8.55
N ARG A 73 -11.11 -10.56 8.75
CA ARG A 73 -12.26 -10.41 7.86
C ARG A 73 -11.81 -10.05 6.45
N PHE A 74 -10.78 -9.22 6.31
CA PHE A 74 -10.28 -8.82 5.01
C PHE A 74 -9.53 -9.96 4.31
N LEU A 75 -8.74 -10.76 5.03
CA LEU A 75 -8.14 -11.99 4.50
C LEU A 75 -9.22 -12.92 3.92
N LEU A 76 -10.28 -13.17 4.67
CA LEU A 76 -11.39 -14.03 4.23
C LEU A 76 -12.19 -13.48 3.03
N HIS A 77 -12.27 -12.16 2.89
CA HIS A 77 -13.11 -11.51 1.87
C HIS A 77 -12.36 -11.13 0.59
N LEU A 78 -11.06 -10.83 0.68
CA LEU A 78 -10.30 -10.20 -0.40
C LEU A 78 -9.19 -11.08 -0.98
N THR A 79 -8.92 -12.23 -0.37
CA THR A 79 -7.89 -13.15 -0.84
C THR A 79 -8.51 -14.46 -1.34
N LEU A 80 -7.69 -15.26 -2.01
CA LEU A 80 -8.05 -16.62 -2.43
C LEU A 80 -7.48 -17.69 -1.48
N LEU A 81 -7.08 -17.28 -0.26
CA LEU A 81 -6.53 -18.20 0.72
C LEU A 81 -7.56 -19.20 1.22
N PRO A 82 -7.16 -20.46 1.46
CA PRO A 82 -7.94 -21.40 2.23
C PRO A 82 -8.26 -20.86 3.63
N VAL A 83 -9.46 -21.16 4.14
CA VAL A 83 -9.93 -20.65 5.44
C VAL A 83 -9.04 -21.14 6.60
N ASP A 84 -8.54 -22.37 6.50
CA ASP A 84 -7.59 -22.97 7.43
C ASP A 84 -6.23 -22.26 7.39
N GLU A 85 -5.79 -21.81 6.21
CA GLU A 85 -4.58 -20.99 6.10
C GLU A 85 -4.76 -19.62 6.74
N VAL A 86 -5.91 -18.96 6.54
CA VAL A 86 -6.23 -17.71 7.25
C VAL A 86 -6.22 -17.91 8.76
N ALA A 87 -6.80 -19.01 9.25
CA ALA A 87 -6.78 -19.33 10.68
C ALA A 87 -5.33 -19.50 11.20
N SER A 88 -4.45 -20.16 10.43
CA SER A 88 -3.04 -20.30 10.79
C SER A 88 -2.32 -18.94 10.85
N VAL A 89 -2.53 -18.09 9.85
CA VAL A 89 -1.96 -16.73 9.81
C VAL A 89 -2.41 -15.91 11.02
N MET A 90 -3.68 -16.02 11.42
CA MET A 90 -4.20 -15.32 12.59
C MET A 90 -3.67 -15.85 13.91
N VAL A 91 -3.35 -17.15 14.01
CA VAL A 91 -2.65 -17.71 15.19
C VAL A 91 -1.27 -17.09 15.33
N ASP A 92 -0.51 -16.98 14.24
CA ASP A 92 0.82 -16.39 14.28
C ASP A 92 0.77 -14.88 14.55
N HIS A 93 -0.18 -14.17 13.94
CA HIS A 93 -0.44 -12.76 14.24
C HIS A 93 -0.77 -12.54 15.72
N GLY A 94 -1.60 -13.40 16.30
CA GLY A 94 -1.97 -13.31 17.72
C GLY A 94 -0.80 -13.53 18.69
N ARG A 95 0.28 -14.21 18.26
CA ARG A 95 1.49 -14.41 19.07
C ARG A 95 2.38 -13.17 19.12
N ALA A 96 2.41 -12.38 18.05
CA ALA A 96 3.22 -11.18 17.92
C ALA A 96 2.52 -10.13 17.04
N PRO A 97 1.46 -9.46 17.50
CA PRO A 97 0.68 -8.52 16.68
C PRO A 97 1.52 -7.37 16.12
N GLU A 98 2.57 -6.97 16.83
CA GLU A 98 3.53 -5.94 16.43
C GLU A 98 4.31 -6.30 15.15
N SER A 99 4.40 -7.59 14.82
CA SER A 99 5.05 -8.06 13.59
C SER A 99 4.18 -7.90 12.34
N ARG A 100 2.89 -7.60 12.51
CA ARG A 100 1.92 -7.34 11.42
C ARG A 100 1.83 -8.44 10.37
N VAL A 101 2.11 -9.70 10.74
CA VAL A 101 2.17 -10.84 9.80
C VAL A 101 0.87 -11.01 9.02
N ALA A 102 -0.29 -10.82 9.65
CA ALA A 102 -1.58 -10.92 8.95
C ALA A 102 -1.78 -9.79 7.92
N GLN A 103 -1.36 -8.56 8.23
CA GLN A 103 -1.48 -7.42 7.33
C GLN A 103 -0.50 -7.51 6.16
N GLU A 104 0.73 -7.93 6.41
CA GLU A 104 1.71 -8.20 5.35
C GLU A 104 1.17 -9.29 4.42
N ARG A 105 0.61 -10.37 4.98
CA ARG A 105 0.00 -11.42 4.16
C ARG A 105 -1.17 -10.90 3.33
N LEU A 106 -2.06 -10.12 3.92
CA LEU A 106 -3.18 -9.50 3.22
C LEU A 106 -2.70 -8.59 2.08
N ALA A 107 -1.69 -7.75 2.35
CA ALA A 107 -1.14 -6.81 1.38
C ALA A 107 -0.49 -7.54 0.20
N ASP A 108 0.26 -8.60 0.46
CA ASP A 108 0.91 -9.41 -0.56
C ASP A 108 -0.10 -10.12 -1.45
N GLU A 109 -1.10 -10.78 -0.87
CA GLU A 109 -2.12 -11.50 -1.62
C GLU A 109 -2.94 -10.55 -2.51
N VAL A 110 -3.35 -9.40 -1.97
CA VAL A 110 -4.14 -8.43 -2.75
C VAL A 110 -3.29 -7.76 -3.81
N CYS A 111 -2.06 -7.34 -3.49
CA CYS A 111 -1.18 -6.72 -4.48
C CYS A 111 -0.82 -7.71 -5.59
N THR A 112 -0.56 -8.98 -5.26
CA THR A 112 -0.29 -10.03 -6.25
C THR A 112 -1.48 -10.29 -7.14
N LEU A 113 -2.69 -10.32 -6.57
CA LEU A 113 -3.92 -10.53 -7.33
C LEU A 113 -4.20 -9.39 -8.33
N VAL A 114 -3.85 -8.15 -7.98
CA VAL A 114 -4.16 -6.95 -8.79
C VAL A 114 -3.04 -6.60 -9.77
N HIS A 115 -1.79 -6.64 -9.31
CA HIS A 115 -0.61 -6.13 -10.03
C HIS A 115 0.45 -7.21 -10.33
N GLY A 116 0.30 -8.41 -9.78
CA GLY A 116 1.22 -9.52 -9.97
C GLY A 116 2.34 -9.57 -8.92
N GLU A 117 2.99 -10.73 -8.88
CA GLU A 117 4.08 -11.02 -7.95
C GLU A 117 5.29 -10.08 -8.09
N PRO A 118 5.74 -9.68 -9.31
CA PRO A 118 6.88 -8.77 -9.45
C PRO A 118 6.63 -7.40 -8.80
N GLU A 119 5.43 -6.85 -8.95
CA GLU A 119 5.08 -5.56 -8.35
C GLU A 119 4.93 -5.66 -6.83
N THR A 120 4.46 -6.80 -6.33
CA THR A 120 4.41 -7.07 -4.90
C THR A 120 5.82 -7.13 -4.31
N ALA A 121 6.74 -7.85 -4.96
CA ALA A 121 8.15 -7.88 -4.55
C ALA A 121 8.79 -6.49 -4.57
N ARG A 122 8.51 -5.69 -5.61
CA ARG A 122 8.96 -4.29 -5.70
C ARG A 122 8.39 -3.42 -4.58
N ALA A 123 7.10 -3.55 -4.26
CA ALA A 123 6.45 -2.82 -3.18
C ALA A 123 7.06 -3.17 -1.81
N ARG A 124 7.30 -4.45 -1.53
CA ARG A 124 7.98 -4.91 -0.30
C ARG A 124 9.39 -4.37 -0.21
N LEU A 125 10.14 -4.40 -1.31
CA LEU A 125 11.51 -3.89 -1.35
C LEU A 125 11.56 -2.38 -1.12
N ALA A 126 10.63 -1.63 -1.70
CA ALA A 126 10.48 -0.19 -1.46
C ALA A 126 10.13 0.12 0.02
N ALA A 127 9.21 -0.63 0.62
CA ALA A 127 8.87 -0.48 2.03
C ALA A 127 10.08 -0.74 2.95
N ALA A 128 10.85 -1.78 2.66
CA ALA A 128 12.10 -2.07 3.36
C ALA A 128 13.13 -0.96 3.19
N GLY A 129 13.19 -0.31 2.03
CA GLY A 129 14.09 0.83 1.79
C GLY A 129 13.73 2.11 2.54
N LEU A 130 12.43 2.38 2.73
CA LEU A 130 11.95 3.60 3.40
C LEU A 130 12.04 3.52 4.93
N PHE A 131 11.82 2.33 5.48
CA PHE A 131 11.68 2.14 6.92
C PHE A 131 12.72 1.18 7.52
N GLY A 132 13.58 0.57 6.68
CA GLY A 132 14.66 -0.30 7.12
C GLY A 132 15.83 0.46 7.74
N GLY A 133 16.62 -0.26 8.55
CA GLY A 133 17.81 0.28 9.20
C GLY A 133 19.10 0.14 8.38
N GLU A 134 19.04 -0.51 7.22
CA GLU A 134 20.21 -0.81 6.39
C GLU A 134 20.36 0.20 5.24
N PRO A 135 21.59 0.52 4.82
CA PRO A 135 21.83 1.31 3.61
C PRO A 135 21.11 0.69 2.39
N PRO A 136 20.37 1.48 1.60
CA PRO A 136 19.62 0.97 0.46
C PRO A 136 20.59 0.44 -0.62
N THR A 137 20.29 -0.74 -1.15
CA THR A 137 20.97 -1.28 -2.32
C THR A 137 20.50 -0.58 -3.60
N GLY A 138 21.21 -0.79 -4.72
CA GLY A 138 20.75 -0.26 -6.02
C GLY A 138 19.35 -0.75 -6.41
N GLU A 139 19.00 -1.98 -6.06
CA GLU A 139 17.67 -2.54 -6.30
C GLU A 139 16.59 -1.84 -5.46
N VAL A 140 16.90 -1.53 -4.19
CA VAL A 140 16.00 -0.76 -3.32
C VAL A 140 15.77 0.64 -3.88
N LEU A 141 16.83 1.32 -4.31
CA LEU A 141 16.73 2.66 -4.92
C LEU A 141 15.88 2.62 -6.19
N GLU A 142 16.00 1.58 -7.00
CA GLU A 142 15.18 1.40 -8.20
C GLU A 142 13.71 1.13 -7.86
N ALA A 143 13.43 0.33 -6.83
CA ALA A 143 12.08 0.08 -6.34
C ALA A 143 11.39 1.35 -5.83
N LEU A 144 12.16 2.29 -5.27
CA LEU A 144 11.67 3.58 -4.77
C LEU A 144 11.33 4.60 -5.86
N ARG A 145 11.74 4.34 -7.11
CA ARG A 145 11.45 5.27 -8.21
C ARG A 145 9.94 5.49 -8.40
N GLY A 146 9.58 6.76 -8.51
CA GLY A 146 8.19 7.22 -8.62
C GLY A 146 7.36 7.08 -7.35
N ILE A 147 7.90 6.52 -6.26
CA ILE A 147 7.23 6.42 -4.95
C ILE A 147 7.59 7.63 -4.09
N VAL A 148 8.86 8.04 -4.10
CA VAL A 148 9.36 9.20 -3.36
C VAL A 148 9.49 10.42 -4.27
N PRO A 149 9.46 11.65 -3.72
CA PRO A 149 9.79 12.84 -4.49
C PRO A 149 11.19 12.75 -5.09
N GLU A 150 11.29 12.95 -6.41
CA GLU A 150 12.56 12.92 -7.13
C GLU A 150 13.01 14.33 -7.51
N THR A 151 14.31 14.57 -7.50
CA THR A 151 14.90 15.83 -7.95
C THR A 151 16.08 15.57 -8.86
N SER A 152 16.02 16.13 -10.08
CA SER A 152 17.09 16.02 -11.06
C SER A 152 18.21 16.99 -10.73
N VAL A 153 19.42 16.46 -10.54
CA VAL A 153 20.64 17.23 -10.33
C VAL A 153 21.65 16.89 -11.43
N THR A 154 22.39 17.88 -11.92
CA THR A 154 23.45 17.64 -12.92
C THR A 154 24.71 17.13 -12.24
N ALA A 155 25.47 16.26 -12.91
CA ALA A 155 26.74 15.77 -12.38
C ALA A 155 27.73 16.92 -12.07
N GLY A 156 27.72 17.99 -12.88
CA GLY A 156 28.50 19.20 -12.62
C GLY A 156 28.07 19.94 -11.34
N GLY A 157 26.79 19.89 -10.99
CA GLY A 157 26.27 20.44 -9.73
C GLY A 157 26.69 19.64 -8.48
N LEU A 158 27.16 18.40 -8.66
CA LEU A 158 27.66 17.56 -7.57
C LEU A 158 29.17 17.70 -7.32
N ALA A 159 29.89 18.42 -8.18
CA ALA A 159 31.35 18.51 -8.15
C ALA A 159 31.91 19.63 -7.23
N GLY A 160 31.04 20.44 -6.62
CA GLY A 160 31.43 21.56 -5.75
C GLY A 160 31.63 21.17 -4.27
N GLU A 161 32.33 22.02 -3.52
CA GLU A 161 32.62 21.83 -2.09
C GLU A 161 31.37 21.79 -1.19
N GLU A 162 30.27 22.42 -1.61
CA GLU A 162 28.98 22.43 -0.88
C GLU A 162 27.86 21.69 -1.64
N SER A 163 28.20 20.72 -2.49
CA SER A 163 27.23 20.00 -3.33
C SER A 163 26.06 19.39 -2.55
N LEU A 164 26.30 18.85 -1.35
CA LEU A 164 25.24 18.30 -0.51
C LEU A 164 24.28 19.37 0.02
N VAL A 165 24.79 20.55 0.40
CA VAL A 165 23.97 21.71 0.80
C VAL A 165 23.08 22.15 -0.37
N ASP A 166 23.66 22.19 -1.57
CA ASP A 166 22.97 22.54 -2.80
C ASP A 166 21.86 21.54 -3.16
N VAL A 167 22.14 20.24 -3.03
CA VAL A 167 21.15 19.16 -3.24
C VAL A 167 19.99 19.25 -2.24
N LEU A 168 20.27 19.53 -0.96
CA LEU A 168 19.23 19.66 0.08
C LEU A 168 18.28 20.84 -0.19
N VAL A 169 18.80 21.94 -0.73
CA VAL A 169 17.97 23.09 -1.12
C VAL A 169 17.22 22.79 -2.42
N ALA A 170 17.90 22.22 -3.42
CA ALA A 170 17.29 21.88 -4.71
C ALA A 170 16.15 20.86 -4.58
N SER A 171 16.28 19.90 -3.67
CA SER A 171 15.25 18.88 -3.36
C SER A 171 14.09 19.40 -2.52
N GLY A 172 14.17 20.63 -2.02
CA GLY A 172 13.15 21.21 -1.14
C GLY A 172 13.16 20.65 0.30
N LEU A 173 14.12 19.78 0.64
CA LEU A 173 14.29 19.27 2.01
C LEU A 173 14.75 20.36 2.98
N CYS A 174 15.40 21.42 2.49
CA CYS A 174 15.80 22.59 3.28
C CYS A 174 15.43 23.88 2.56
N GLY A 175 14.90 24.87 3.30
CA GLY A 175 14.41 26.12 2.70
C GLY A 175 15.51 27.10 2.27
N SER A 176 16.76 26.90 2.71
CA SER A 176 17.91 27.74 2.36
C SER A 176 19.23 27.03 2.63
N ARG A 177 20.34 27.54 2.08
CA ARG A 177 21.69 27.03 2.37
C ARG A 177 22.03 27.09 3.86
N GLY A 178 21.62 28.16 4.54
CA GLY A 178 21.85 28.31 5.98
C GLY A 178 21.11 27.26 6.80
N ASP A 179 19.92 26.87 6.36
CA ASP A 179 19.13 25.80 6.97
C ASP A 179 19.78 24.43 6.75
N ALA A 180 20.14 24.12 5.51
CA ALA A 180 20.84 22.89 5.15
C ALA A 180 22.14 22.70 5.97
N ARG A 181 22.95 23.75 6.14
CA ARG A 181 24.17 23.67 6.98
C ARG A 181 23.88 23.37 8.44
N ARG A 182 22.81 23.94 9.01
CA ARG A 182 22.40 23.64 10.40
C ARG A 182 21.92 22.20 10.54
N THR A 183 21.11 21.72 9.60
CA THR A 183 20.60 20.33 9.60
C THR A 183 21.74 19.32 9.46
N LEU A 184 22.73 19.61 8.60
CA LEU A 184 23.95 18.82 8.47
C LEU A 184 24.77 18.80 9.77
N ALA A 185 25.06 19.98 10.34
CA ALA A 185 25.81 20.07 11.59
C ALA A 185 25.10 19.41 12.77
N GLY A 186 23.76 19.37 12.75
CA GLY A 186 22.93 18.68 13.73
C GLY A 186 22.81 17.17 13.53
N GLY A 187 23.42 16.60 12.47
CA GLY A 187 23.33 15.17 12.16
C GLY A 187 21.95 14.71 11.69
N GLY A 188 21.14 15.62 11.14
CA GLY A 188 19.78 15.37 10.66
C GLY A 188 19.69 14.95 9.20
N VAL A 189 20.82 14.76 8.52
CA VAL A 189 20.89 14.33 7.12
C VAL A 189 21.54 12.95 7.07
N SER A 190 21.06 12.11 6.17
CA SER A 190 21.74 10.87 5.79
C SER A 190 21.70 10.69 4.28
N VAL A 191 22.80 10.22 3.71
CA VAL A 191 22.88 9.80 2.30
C VAL A 191 23.02 8.28 2.28
N ASN A 192 22.04 7.60 1.69
CA ASN A 192 21.97 6.14 1.65
C ASN A 192 22.16 5.50 3.04
N GLY A 193 21.49 6.04 4.07
CA GLY A 193 21.57 5.54 5.45
C GLY A 193 22.84 5.92 6.21
N VAL A 194 23.81 6.59 5.57
CA VAL A 194 25.03 7.09 6.21
C VAL A 194 24.83 8.56 6.61
N ARG A 195 25.02 8.88 7.89
CA ARG A 195 24.96 10.26 8.40
C ARG A 195 26.23 11.04 8.09
#